data_AF-A0A015JZ31-F1
#
_entry.id   AF-A0A015JZ31-F1
#
_cell.length_a   1.000
_cell.length_b   1.000
_cell.length_c   1.000
_cell.angle_alpha   90.00
_cell.angle_beta   90.00
_cell.angle_gamma   90.00
#
_symmetry.space_group_name_H-M   'P 1'
#
loop_
_entity.id
_entity.type
_entity.pdbx_description
1 polymer ?
#
loop_
_entity_poly.entity_id
_entity_poly.type
_entity_poly.pdbx_seq_one_letter_code
_entity_poly.pdbx_strand_id
1 'polypeptide(L)'
;MYFRNFRLLAKFIKDTIYNAKNNYFYNGKFYPKFLEWVPFDRFEDINQIGEGGFAKVYSATWIDGKTKYKRHDGSLEKREPEPIKVALKKLNESQNISPEYLNEIKILWNFYLNETSDTYLKFYGITKDDKTKKFMMIMQLVNQGNLRSVLSSNFNNIVWIEKLLVLHNILYDLKDLHKLGYFHKDLNILLNRKEEPDKNLSYVSDFGLSGPSNEHKSDNKTCGVLPYISPEVLNGEPYSLIIIF
;
A
#
# COMPACT_ATOMS: atom_id res chain seq x y z
N MET A 1 -19.21 -17.83 7.94
CA MET A 1 -18.66 -16.55 7.43
C MET A 1 -17.27 -16.71 6.82
N TYR A 2 -16.38 -17.51 7.42
CA TYR A 2 -14.98 -17.73 7.01
C TYR A 2 -14.72 -18.11 5.53
N PHE A 3 -15.45 -19.09 5.00
CA PHE A 3 -15.30 -19.52 3.60
C PHE A 3 -15.70 -18.45 2.58
N ARG A 4 -16.59 -17.51 2.96
CA ARG A 4 -17.08 -16.47 2.05
C ARG A 4 -15.98 -15.45 1.75
N ASN A 5 -15.27 -14.97 2.77
CA ASN A 5 -14.27 -13.91 2.59
C ASN A 5 -13.00 -14.39 1.89
N PHE A 6 -12.58 -15.65 2.12
CA PHE A 6 -11.49 -16.25 1.34
C PHE A 6 -11.86 -16.38 -0.14
N ARG A 7 -13.08 -16.84 -0.45
CA ARG A 7 -13.57 -16.89 -1.84
C ARG A 7 -13.64 -15.50 -2.47
N LEU A 8 -14.04 -14.48 -1.72
CA LEU A 8 -14.04 -13.10 -2.19
C LEU A 8 -12.63 -12.61 -2.51
N LEU A 9 -11.64 -12.91 -1.66
CA LEU A 9 -10.26 -12.52 -1.92
C LEU A 9 -9.69 -13.26 -3.14
N ALA A 10 -9.88 -14.58 -3.23
CA ALA A 10 -9.42 -15.36 -4.36
C ALA A 10 -10.05 -14.88 -5.68
N LYS A 11 -11.36 -14.56 -5.65
CA LYS A 11 -12.05 -13.94 -6.78
C LYS A 11 -11.44 -12.58 -7.12
N PHE A 12 -11.22 -11.72 -6.13
CA PHE A 12 -10.63 -10.40 -6.34
C PHE A 12 -9.25 -10.49 -7.00
N ILE A 13 -8.34 -11.34 -6.50
CA ILE A 13 -7.02 -11.57 -7.11
C ILE A 13 -7.17 -12.04 -8.56
N LYS A 14 -8.06 -13.00 -8.82
CA LYS A 14 -8.33 -13.50 -10.18
C LYS A 14 -8.85 -12.38 -11.10
N ASP A 15 -9.73 -11.52 -10.60
CA ASP A 15 -10.26 -10.37 -11.35
C ASP A 15 -9.13 -9.38 -11.69
N THR A 16 -8.16 -9.15 -10.79
CA THR A 16 -6.98 -8.31 -11.09
C THR A 16 -6.16 -8.87 -12.25
N ILE A 17 -5.95 -10.19 -12.29
CA ILE A 17 -5.21 -10.87 -13.35
C ILE A 17 -5.97 -10.80 -14.68
N TYR A 18 -7.29 -10.98 -14.65
CA TYR A 18 -8.13 -10.86 -15.84
C TYR A 18 -8.09 -9.45 -16.41
N ASN A 19 -8.22 -8.42 -15.56
CA ASN A 19 -8.19 -7.02 -15.97
C ASN A 19 -6.82 -6.59 -16.52
N ALA A 20 -5.73 -7.19 -16.02
CA ALA A 20 -4.38 -6.93 -16.50
C ALA A 20 -4.18 -7.31 -17.98
N LYS A 21 -4.97 -8.25 -18.51
CA LYS A 21 -4.93 -8.63 -19.93
C LYS A 21 -5.40 -7.50 -20.86
N ASN A 22 -6.12 -6.53 -20.33
CA ASN A 22 -6.76 -5.47 -21.10
C ASN A 22 -6.08 -4.09 -20.96
N ASN A 23 -5.00 -3.95 -20.16
CA ASN A 23 -4.44 -2.62 -19.84
C ASN A 23 -2.90 -2.51 -19.83
N TYR A 24 -2.46 -1.29 -20.16
CA TYR A 24 -1.12 -0.68 -20.03
C TYR A 24 -0.08 -1.00 -21.13
N PHE A 25 -0.10 -0.16 -22.18
CA PHE A 25 1.03 0.11 -23.06
C PHE A 25 1.68 1.43 -22.64
N TYR A 26 2.94 1.41 -22.23
CA TYR A 26 3.74 2.63 -22.08
C TYR A 26 4.98 2.52 -22.98
N ASN A 27 5.15 3.48 -23.90
CA ASN A 27 6.21 3.45 -24.92
C ASN A 27 6.28 2.11 -25.68
N GLY A 28 5.12 1.55 -26.07
CA GLY A 28 5.04 0.27 -26.78
C GLY A 28 5.35 -0.98 -25.96
N LYS A 29 5.61 -0.85 -24.65
CA LYS A 29 5.89 -1.97 -23.73
C LYS A 29 4.66 -2.29 -22.89
N PHE A 30 4.30 -3.57 -22.86
CA PHE A 30 3.19 -4.10 -22.07
C PHE A 30 3.65 -4.39 -20.63
N TYR A 31 3.03 -3.73 -19.65
CA TYR A 31 3.33 -3.93 -18.23
C TYR A 31 2.05 -4.26 -17.47
N PRO A 32 1.62 -5.54 -17.50
CA PRO A 32 0.39 -5.94 -16.84
C PRO A 32 0.55 -5.75 -15.33
N LYS A 33 -0.35 -4.99 -14.72
CA LYS A 33 -0.45 -4.87 -13.26
C LYS A 33 -1.52 -5.83 -12.76
N PHE A 34 -1.14 -6.77 -11.92
CA PHE A 34 -2.05 -7.68 -11.21
C PHE A 34 -1.48 -8.02 -9.83
N LEU A 35 -2.33 -8.51 -8.93
CA LEU A 35 -1.91 -9.04 -7.64
C LEU A 35 -1.50 -10.50 -7.75
N GLU A 36 -0.41 -10.86 -7.11
CA GLU A 36 0.09 -12.23 -7.06
C GLU A 36 -0.35 -12.93 -5.77
N TRP A 37 -0.78 -14.18 -5.89
CA TRP A 37 -0.86 -15.07 -4.74
C TRP A 37 0.45 -15.85 -4.65
N VAL A 38 1.22 -15.61 -3.58
CA VAL A 38 2.58 -16.17 -3.45
C VAL A 38 2.62 -17.16 -2.28
N PRO A 39 3.03 -18.41 -2.51
CA PRO A 39 3.30 -19.37 -1.43
C PRO A 39 4.32 -18.82 -0.43
N PHE A 40 4.08 -19.04 0.86
CA PHE A 40 4.89 -18.40 1.91
C PHE A 40 6.33 -18.93 1.98
N ASP A 41 6.58 -20.12 1.50
CA ASP A 41 7.91 -20.73 1.37
C ASP A 41 8.79 -20.10 0.30
N ARG A 42 8.26 -19.16 -0.50
CA ARG A 42 9.05 -18.32 -1.44
C ARG A 42 9.64 -17.07 -0.78
N PHE A 43 9.51 -16.93 0.54
CA PHE A 43 10.08 -15.82 1.30
C PHE A 43 11.18 -16.31 2.25
N GLU A 44 12.36 -15.72 2.12
CA GLU A 44 13.54 -15.98 2.94
C GLU A 44 13.93 -14.72 3.74
N ASP A 45 14.87 -14.85 4.68
CA ASP A 45 15.41 -13.74 5.49
C ASP A 45 14.33 -12.88 6.18
N ILE A 46 13.29 -13.51 6.69
CA ILE A 46 12.12 -12.82 7.25
C ILE A 46 12.50 -12.23 8.62
N ASN A 47 12.53 -10.90 8.70
CA ASN A 47 12.89 -10.15 9.91
C ASN A 47 11.80 -9.12 10.24
N GLN A 48 11.40 -9.01 11.51
CA GLN A 48 10.43 -7.99 11.93
C GLN A 48 11.11 -6.61 11.92
N ILE A 49 10.51 -5.64 11.23
CA ILE A 49 11.04 -4.27 11.08
C ILE A 49 10.13 -3.21 11.68
N GLY A 50 8.91 -3.57 12.08
CA GLY A 50 7.98 -2.64 12.71
C GLY A 50 6.76 -3.33 13.29
N GLU A 51 6.16 -2.68 14.29
CA GLU A 51 4.92 -3.11 14.93
C GLU A 51 4.13 -1.86 15.31
N GLY A 52 2.86 -1.82 14.90
CA GLY A 52 1.90 -0.78 15.25
C GLY A 52 0.68 -1.37 15.93
N GLY A 53 -0.31 -0.52 16.23
CA GLY A 53 -1.53 -0.95 16.95
C GLY A 53 -2.37 -2.01 16.22
N PHE A 54 -2.26 -2.08 14.89
CA PHE A 54 -3.11 -2.94 14.05
C PHE A 54 -2.33 -3.93 13.18
N ALA A 55 -0.99 -3.82 13.09
CA ALA A 55 -0.19 -4.63 12.19
C ALA A 55 1.26 -4.80 12.65
N LYS A 56 1.87 -5.91 12.24
CA LYS A 56 3.33 -6.12 12.25
C LYS A 56 3.85 -6.08 10.81
N VAL A 57 5.04 -5.53 10.62
CA VAL A 57 5.70 -5.45 9.32
C VAL A 57 7.02 -6.19 9.38
N TYR A 58 7.26 -7.03 8.38
CA TYR A 58 8.49 -7.80 8.23
C TYR A 58 9.18 -7.42 6.92
N SER A 59 10.50 -7.38 6.89
CA SER A 59 11.26 -7.44 5.63
C SER A 59 11.47 -8.90 5.25
N ALA A 60 11.45 -9.21 3.97
CA ALA A 60 11.78 -10.54 3.45
C ALA A 60 12.42 -10.45 2.06
N THR A 61 13.16 -11.48 1.68
CA THR A 61 13.62 -11.73 0.31
C THR A 61 12.58 -12.60 -0.39
N TRP A 62 11.90 -12.07 -1.42
CA TRP A 62 11.04 -12.87 -2.29
C TRP A 62 11.89 -13.47 -3.41
N ILE A 63 12.13 -14.77 -3.37
CA ILE A 63 13.11 -15.45 -4.24
C ILE A 63 12.68 -15.51 -5.71
N ASP A 64 11.38 -15.50 -6.01
CA ASP A 64 10.92 -15.40 -7.40
C ASP A 64 10.94 -13.97 -7.93
N GLY A 65 10.76 -13.01 -7.01
CA GLY A 65 10.38 -11.65 -7.31
C GLY A 65 9.06 -11.51 -8.05
N LYS A 66 8.73 -10.25 -8.40
CA LYS A 66 7.51 -9.93 -9.13
C LYS A 66 7.55 -10.58 -10.51
N THR A 67 6.46 -11.23 -10.90
CA THR A 67 6.31 -11.79 -12.24
C THR A 67 6.39 -10.66 -13.28
N LYS A 68 7.36 -10.78 -14.19
CA LYS A 68 7.56 -9.85 -15.31
C LYS A 68 7.35 -10.60 -16.62
N TYR A 69 6.74 -9.92 -17.59
CA TYR A 69 6.55 -10.44 -18.94
C TYR A 69 7.35 -9.61 -19.96
N LYS A 70 7.72 -10.23 -21.08
CA LYS A 70 8.18 -9.56 -22.29
C LYS A 70 7.27 -9.96 -23.43
N ARG A 71 7.07 -9.04 -24.37
CA ARG A 71 6.41 -9.37 -25.64
C ARG A 71 7.50 -9.68 -26.66
N HIS A 72 7.47 -10.88 -27.23
CA HIS A 72 8.34 -11.32 -28.32
C HIS A 72 7.42 -11.85 -29.44
N ASP A 73 7.48 -11.20 -30.60
CA ASP A 73 6.76 -11.60 -31.83
C ASP A 73 5.26 -11.88 -31.62
N GLY A 74 4.60 -11.03 -30.83
CA GLY A 74 3.17 -11.14 -30.53
C GLY A 74 2.82 -12.06 -29.37
N SER A 75 3.74 -12.91 -28.93
CA SER A 75 3.60 -13.79 -27.76
C SER A 75 4.08 -13.13 -26.46
N LEU A 76 3.57 -13.58 -25.32
CA LEU A 76 3.92 -13.08 -24.00
C LEU A 76 4.79 -14.11 -23.27
N GLU A 77 6.07 -13.80 -23.09
CA GLU A 77 7.04 -14.67 -22.43
C GLU A 77 7.27 -14.22 -20.98
N LYS A 78 7.21 -15.16 -20.04
CA LYS A 78 7.55 -14.90 -18.63
C LYS A 78 9.08 -14.74 -18.53
N ARG A 79 9.54 -13.69 -17.84
CA ARG A 79 10.96 -13.51 -17.55
C ARG A 79 11.43 -14.46 -16.45
N GLU A 80 12.74 -14.69 -16.43
CA GLU A 80 13.40 -15.39 -15.33
C GLU A 80 13.11 -14.72 -13.98
N PRO A 81 12.99 -15.51 -12.90
CA PRO A 81 12.91 -15.02 -11.54
C PRO A 81 14.04 -14.05 -11.19
N GLU A 82 13.72 -13.00 -10.45
CA GLU A 82 14.68 -12.00 -9.99
C GLU A 82 14.38 -11.69 -8.53
N PRO A 83 15.17 -12.22 -7.57
CA PRO A 83 14.93 -12.00 -6.16
C PRO A 83 14.84 -10.52 -5.80
N ILE A 84 13.83 -10.14 -5.02
CA ILE A 84 13.66 -8.76 -4.55
C ILE A 84 13.39 -8.72 -3.05
N LYS A 85 13.81 -7.63 -2.39
CA LYS A 85 13.39 -7.34 -1.02
C LYS A 85 11.99 -6.73 -1.00
N VAL A 86 11.15 -7.23 -0.10
CA VAL A 86 9.75 -6.80 0.08
C VAL A 86 9.44 -6.53 1.55
N ALA A 87 8.38 -5.76 1.78
CA ALA A 87 7.73 -5.65 3.07
C ALA A 87 6.51 -6.57 3.11
N LEU A 88 6.41 -7.41 4.15
CA LEU A 88 5.25 -8.23 4.45
C LEU A 88 4.47 -7.56 5.59
N LYS A 89 3.32 -6.96 5.27
CA LYS A 89 2.42 -6.37 6.27
C LYS A 89 1.42 -7.42 6.74
N LYS A 90 1.44 -7.72 8.03
CA LYS A 90 0.59 -8.70 8.70
C LYS A 90 -0.35 -7.99 9.66
N LEU A 91 -1.65 -7.94 9.36
CA LEU A 91 -2.62 -7.37 10.29
C LEU A 91 -2.82 -8.26 11.53
N ASN A 92 -3.20 -7.63 12.63
CA ASN A 92 -3.68 -8.30 13.84
C ASN A 92 -4.92 -9.15 13.48
N GLU A 93 -5.05 -10.32 14.10
CA GLU A 93 -6.18 -11.26 13.84
C GLU A 93 -6.38 -11.72 12.38
N SER A 94 -5.36 -11.60 11.53
CA SER A 94 -5.35 -12.02 10.12
C SER A 94 -5.49 -13.53 9.86
N GLN A 95 -5.90 -14.34 10.84
CA GLN A 95 -6.26 -15.75 10.61
C GLN A 95 -7.48 -15.86 9.69
N ASN A 96 -8.34 -14.84 9.73
CA ASN A 96 -9.52 -14.69 8.86
C ASN A 96 -9.46 -13.34 8.14
N ILE A 97 -9.90 -13.32 6.88
CA ILE A 97 -10.05 -12.07 6.12
C ILE A 97 -11.30 -11.38 6.66
N SER A 98 -11.11 -10.35 7.49
CA SER A 98 -12.20 -9.48 7.92
C SER A 98 -12.67 -8.60 6.75
N PRO A 99 -13.91 -8.06 6.79
CA PRO A 99 -14.36 -7.06 5.83
C PRO A 99 -13.42 -5.86 5.72
N GLU A 100 -12.86 -5.41 6.84
CA GLU A 100 -11.93 -4.29 6.94
C GLU A 100 -10.61 -4.61 6.22
N TYR A 101 -10.07 -5.82 6.41
CA TYR A 101 -8.87 -6.27 5.68
C TYR A 101 -9.10 -6.33 4.17
N LEU A 102 -10.26 -6.86 3.74
CA LEU A 102 -10.61 -6.90 2.33
C LEU A 102 -10.79 -5.48 1.75
N ASN A 103 -11.32 -4.54 2.53
CA ASN A 103 -11.46 -3.15 2.14
C ASN A 103 -10.10 -2.48 1.97
N GLU A 104 -9.17 -2.67 2.91
CA GLU A 104 -7.80 -2.14 2.80
C GLU A 104 -7.10 -2.65 1.53
N ILE A 105 -7.20 -3.95 1.24
CA ILE A 105 -6.66 -4.56 0.00
C ILE A 105 -7.23 -3.89 -1.25
N LYS A 106 -8.54 -3.63 -1.28
CA LYS A 106 -9.20 -3.00 -2.43
C LYS A 106 -8.76 -1.55 -2.60
N ILE A 107 -8.69 -0.78 -1.53
CA ILE A 107 -8.23 0.61 -1.56
C ILE A 107 -6.78 0.67 -2.03
N LEU A 108 -5.90 -0.13 -1.43
CA LEU A 108 -4.48 -0.24 -1.84
C LEU A 108 -4.35 -0.61 -3.31
N TRP A 109 -5.13 -1.58 -3.79
CA TRP A 109 -5.10 -1.98 -5.19
C TRP A 109 -5.59 -0.89 -6.14
N ASN A 110 -6.72 -0.24 -5.84
CA ASN A 110 -7.26 0.84 -6.66
C ASN A 110 -6.30 2.04 -6.69
N PHE A 111 -5.67 2.34 -5.56
CA PHE A 111 -4.68 3.39 -5.44
C PHE A 111 -3.42 3.06 -6.25
N TYR A 112 -2.92 1.83 -6.16
CA TYR A 112 -1.80 1.34 -6.96
C TYR A 112 -2.12 1.28 -8.48
N LEU A 113 -3.36 0.99 -8.88
CA LEU A 113 -3.76 1.00 -10.29
C LEU A 113 -3.81 2.42 -10.88
N ASN A 114 -4.16 3.41 -10.06
CA ASN A 114 -4.20 4.81 -10.47
C ASN A 114 -2.79 5.43 -10.64
N GLU A 115 -1.74 4.60 -10.58
CA GLU A 115 -0.35 4.94 -10.84
C GLU A 115 -0.17 5.52 -12.25
N THR A 116 -0.34 6.84 -12.34
CA THR A 116 0.02 7.70 -13.46
C THR A 116 1.48 8.16 -13.39
N SER A 117 2.16 7.92 -12.25
CA SER A 117 3.57 8.24 -12.01
C SER A 117 4.21 7.31 -10.96
N ASP A 118 5.54 7.31 -10.86
CA ASP A 118 6.38 6.47 -9.96
C ASP A 118 6.18 6.73 -8.44
N THR A 119 5.12 7.43 -8.06
CA THR A 119 4.90 8.00 -6.72
C THR A 119 4.09 7.12 -5.76
N TYR A 120 3.62 5.94 -6.18
CA TYR A 120 2.78 5.10 -5.33
C TYR A 120 3.54 3.90 -4.76
N LEU A 121 3.20 3.52 -3.53
CA LEU A 121 3.76 2.33 -2.89
C LEU A 121 3.29 1.09 -3.64
N LYS A 122 4.23 0.32 -4.19
CA LYS A 122 3.85 -0.86 -4.98
C LYS A 122 3.20 -1.91 -4.09
N PHE A 123 2.06 -2.42 -4.55
CA PHE A 123 1.35 -3.53 -3.93
C PHE A 123 1.44 -4.75 -4.86
N TYR A 124 2.23 -5.74 -4.48
CA TYR A 124 2.58 -6.86 -5.34
C TYR A 124 1.58 -8.01 -5.24
N GLY A 125 0.98 -8.22 -4.07
CA GLY A 125 0.18 -9.41 -3.87
C GLY A 125 -0.05 -9.75 -2.42
N ILE A 126 -0.44 -11.01 -2.21
CA ILE A 126 -0.80 -11.55 -0.91
C ILE A 126 -0.15 -12.91 -0.74
N THR A 127 0.30 -13.19 0.47
CA THR A 127 0.75 -14.51 0.89
C THR A 127 -0.03 -14.98 2.12
N LYS A 128 0.04 -16.27 2.41
CA LYS A 128 -0.54 -16.87 3.61
C LYS A 128 0.49 -17.80 4.24
N ASP A 129 0.90 -17.48 5.45
CA ASP A 129 1.77 -18.34 6.24
C ASP A 129 0.99 -19.59 6.67
N ASP A 130 1.39 -20.75 6.16
CA ASP A 130 0.72 -22.01 6.43
C ASP A 130 0.86 -22.50 7.88
N LYS A 131 1.86 -22.04 8.63
CA LYS A 131 2.02 -22.38 10.05
C LYS A 131 1.08 -21.56 10.90
N THR A 132 1.06 -20.23 10.71
CA THR A 132 0.22 -19.34 11.52
C THR A 132 -1.19 -19.14 10.97
N LYS A 133 -1.45 -19.61 9.73
CA LYS A 133 -2.67 -19.40 8.93
C LYS A 133 -3.01 -17.93 8.68
N LYS A 134 -2.05 -17.02 8.88
CA LYS A 134 -2.24 -15.58 8.77
C LYS A 134 -1.91 -15.08 7.37
N PHE A 135 -2.78 -14.23 6.83
CA PHE A 135 -2.54 -13.54 5.56
C PHE A 135 -1.59 -12.36 5.76
N MET A 136 -0.78 -12.08 4.74
CA MET A 136 0.10 -10.91 4.70
C MET A 136 0.06 -10.26 3.32
N MET A 137 0.11 -8.93 3.30
CA MET A 137 0.25 -8.13 2.08
C MET A 137 1.73 -8.05 1.69
N ILE A 138 2.03 -8.23 0.40
CA ILE A 138 3.37 -8.15 -0.16
C ILE A 138 3.51 -6.77 -0.80
N MET A 139 4.38 -5.93 -0.25
CA MET A 139 4.52 -4.52 -0.60
C MET A 139 5.97 -4.17 -0.91
N GLN A 140 6.20 -3.03 -1.56
CA GLN A 140 7.54 -2.46 -1.70
C GLN A 140 8.15 -2.18 -0.33
N LEU A 141 9.39 -2.66 -0.13
CA LEU A 141 10.20 -2.27 1.01
C LEU A 141 10.73 -0.84 0.80
N VAL A 142 10.53 0.00 1.81
CA VAL A 142 11.04 1.39 1.84
C VAL A 142 12.23 1.47 2.79
N ASN A 143 13.24 2.28 2.45
CA ASN A 143 14.53 2.26 3.14
C ASN A 143 14.76 3.41 4.15
N GLN A 144 13.92 4.46 4.18
CA GLN A 144 14.07 5.55 5.15
C GLN A 144 13.05 5.51 6.31
N GLY A 145 12.09 4.59 6.27
CA GLY A 145 11.06 4.48 7.30
C GLY A 145 10.00 5.57 7.18
N ASN A 146 9.42 5.99 8.31
CA ASN A 146 8.32 6.95 8.31
C ASN A 146 8.80 8.41 8.41
N LEU A 147 8.01 9.32 7.82
CA LEU A 147 8.32 10.75 7.79
C LEU A 147 8.53 11.33 9.20
N ARG A 148 7.71 10.92 10.19
CA ARG A 148 7.80 11.43 11.57
C ARG A 148 9.14 11.10 12.21
N SER A 149 9.66 9.87 12.06
CA SER A 149 10.96 9.47 12.58
C SER A 149 12.11 10.20 11.89
N VAL A 150 12.00 10.41 10.57
CA VAL A 150 13.03 11.12 9.80
C VAL A 150 13.07 12.59 10.17
N LEU A 151 11.91 13.26 10.29
CA LEU A 151 11.85 14.65 10.74
C LEU A 151 12.37 14.79 12.17
N SER A 152 12.01 13.87 13.07
CA SER A 152 12.43 13.95 14.48
C SER A 152 13.94 13.78 14.66
N SER A 153 14.60 13.01 13.81
CA SER A 153 16.05 12.74 13.89
C SER A 153 16.92 13.66 13.04
N ASN A 154 16.40 14.19 11.93
CA ASN A 154 17.21 14.84 10.90
C ASN A 154 16.58 16.12 10.30
N PHE A 155 15.62 16.77 10.98
CA PHE A 155 14.90 17.94 10.44
C PHE A 155 15.80 19.02 9.81
N ASN A 156 16.90 19.35 10.48
CA ASN A 156 17.81 20.43 10.06
C ASN A 156 18.68 20.05 8.85
N ASN A 157 18.84 18.76 8.59
CA ASN A 157 19.67 18.24 7.49
C ASN A 157 18.87 18.05 6.20
N ILE A 158 17.54 18.08 6.26
CA ILE A 158 16.67 17.98 5.08
C ILE A 158 16.57 19.37 4.45
N VAL A 159 17.03 19.48 3.21
CA VAL A 159 16.98 20.75 2.48
C VAL A 159 15.53 21.15 2.17
N TRP A 160 15.27 22.45 2.06
CA TRP A 160 13.92 22.98 1.93
C TRP A 160 13.16 22.41 0.71
N ILE A 161 13.88 22.22 -0.40
CA ILE A 161 13.29 21.66 -1.62
C ILE A 161 12.81 20.21 -1.43
N GLU A 162 13.52 19.39 -0.64
CA GLU A 162 13.08 18.03 -0.32
C GLU A 162 11.80 18.03 0.51
N LYS A 163 11.65 18.98 1.45
CA LYS A 163 10.42 19.14 2.24
C LYS A 163 9.22 19.49 1.36
N LEU A 164 9.42 20.40 0.40
CA LEU A 164 8.40 20.77 -0.58
C LEU A 164 8.03 19.61 -1.49
N LEU A 165 8.99 18.81 -1.94
CA LEU A 165 8.74 17.62 -2.75
C LEU A 165 7.90 16.58 -2.00
N VAL A 166 8.21 16.33 -0.72
CA VAL A 166 7.41 15.43 0.12
C VAL A 166 5.98 15.96 0.25
N LEU A 167 5.80 17.25 0.55
CA LEU A 167 4.46 17.85 0.66
C LEU A 167 3.69 17.76 -0.67
N HIS A 168 4.35 18.06 -1.78
CA HIS A 168 3.77 17.97 -3.12
C HIS A 168 3.26 16.56 -3.40
N ASN A 169 4.09 15.53 -3.16
CA ASN A 169 3.70 14.13 -3.36
C ASN A 169 2.50 13.74 -2.48
N ILE A 170 2.49 14.16 -1.20
CA ILE A 170 1.36 13.91 -0.29
C ILE A 170 0.06 14.51 -0.84
N LEU A 171 0.11 15.75 -1.34
CA LEU A 171 -1.06 16.42 -1.91
C LEU A 171 -1.59 15.71 -3.15
N TYR A 172 -0.70 15.20 -4.01
CA TYR A 172 -1.09 14.42 -5.18
C TYR A 172 -1.73 13.08 -4.79
N ASP A 173 -1.09 12.35 -3.88
CA ASP A 173 -1.61 11.08 -3.34
C ASP A 173 -3.00 11.27 -2.73
N LEU A 174 -3.18 12.29 -1.88
CA LEU A 174 -4.48 12.59 -1.26
C LEU A 174 -5.52 13.00 -2.30
N LYS A 175 -5.16 13.84 -3.28
CA LYS A 175 -6.06 14.24 -4.36
C LYS A 175 -6.57 13.03 -5.14
N ASP A 176 -5.71 12.08 -5.47
CA ASP A 176 -6.10 10.89 -6.22
C ASP A 176 -6.90 9.90 -5.36
N LEU A 177 -6.58 9.79 -4.06
CA LEU A 177 -7.38 9.03 -3.12
C LEU A 177 -8.81 9.59 -3.02
N HIS A 178 -8.94 10.93 -2.96
CA HIS A 178 -10.23 11.61 -2.92
C HIS A 178 -11.02 11.45 -4.23
N LYS A 179 -10.36 11.47 -5.40
CA LYS A 179 -11.03 11.17 -6.68
C LYS A 179 -11.60 9.76 -6.74
N LEU A 180 -10.97 8.81 -6.05
CA LEU A 180 -11.47 7.45 -5.89
C LEU A 180 -12.61 7.35 -4.86
N GLY A 181 -12.97 8.46 -4.20
CA GLY A 181 -14.02 8.52 -3.18
C GLY A 181 -13.58 8.05 -1.79
N TYR A 182 -12.26 7.90 -1.56
CA TYR A 182 -11.72 7.45 -0.29
C TYR A 182 -11.08 8.60 0.49
N PHE A 183 -11.18 8.52 1.82
CA PHE A 183 -10.51 9.42 2.77
C PHE A 183 -9.56 8.60 3.61
N HIS A 184 -8.34 9.10 3.84
CA HIS A 184 -7.30 8.32 4.52
C HIS A 184 -7.58 8.14 6.02
N LYS A 185 -8.10 9.18 6.69
CA LYS A 185 -8.47 9.24 8.12
C LYS A 185 -7.33 9.02 9.14
N ASP A 186 -6.16 8.53 8.73
CA ASP A 186 -4.96 8.39 9.57
C ASP A 186 -3.68 8.48 8.75
N LEU A 187 -3.29 9.69 8.36
CA LEU A 187 -2.24 9.92 7.36
C LEU A 187 -0.87 9.43 7.82
N ASN A 188 -0.35 8.39 7.17
CA ASN A 188 0.97 7.84 7.42
C ASN A 188 1.85 7.91 6.17
N ILE A 189 3.00 8.56 6.28
CA ILE A 189 3.93 8.79 5.15
C ILE A 189 5.20 7.97 5.32
N LEU A 190 5.53 7.18 4.30
CA LEU A 190 6.80 6.46 4.18
C LEU A 190 7.75 7.18 3.25
N LEU A 191 9.04 7.15 3.56
CA LEU A 191 10.10 7.76 2.77
C LEU A 191 11.00 6.69 2.16
N ASN A 192 11.43 6.93 0.92
CA ASN A 192 12.34 6.07 0.20
C ASN A 192 13.35 6.91 -0.57
N ARG A 193 14.64 6.66 -0.30
CA ARG A 193 15.74 7.29 -1.03
C ARG A 193 16.18 6.36 -2.15
N LYS A 194 16.02 6.80 -3.40
CA LYS A 194 16.62 6.11 -4.56
C LYS A 194 18.14 6.36 -4.57
N GLU A 195 18.89 5.45 -5.20
CA GLU A 195 20.34 5.58 -5.38
C GLU A 195 20.71 6.75 -6.31
N GLU A 196 19.77 7.18 -7.17
CA GLU A 196 19.92 8.39 -7.97
C GLU A 196 19.86 9.65 -7.09
N PRO A 197 20.77 10.63 -7.28
CA PRO A 197 20.70 11.92 -6.61
C PRO A 197 19.34 12.59 -6.85
N ASP A 198 18.82 13.27 -5.83
CA ASP A 198 17.63 14.14 -5.88
C ASP A 198 16.26 13.46 -6.08
N LYS A 199 16.15 12.14 -5.96
CA LYS A 199 14.86 11.43 -5.98
C LYS A 199 14.54 10.77 -4.63
N ASN A 200 14.25 11.59 -3.63
CA ASN A 200 13.53 11.13 -2.45
C ASN A 200 12.05 10.99 -2.83
N LEU A 201 11.52 9.78 -2.72
CA LEU A 201 10.11 9.48 -2.90
C LEU A 201 9.43 9.39 -1.54
N SER A 202 8.19 9.85 -1.49
CA SER A 202 7.31 9.71 -0.34
C SER A 202 6.03 9.03 -0.76
N TYR A 203 5.52 8.16 0.09
CA TYR A 203 4.34 7.35 -0.20
C TYR A 203 3.32 7.50 0.92
N VAL A 204 2.08 7.83 0.57
CA VAL A 204 0.95 7.61 1.48
C VAL A 204 0.78 6.11 1.70
N SER A 205 0.63 5.72 2.96
CA SER A 205 0.62 4.33 3.42
C SER A 205 -0.37 4.13 4.56
N ASP A 206 -0.64 2.86 4.87
CA ASP A 206 -1.53 2.44 5.96
C ASP A 206 -3.00 2.87 5.79
N PHE A 207 -3.71 2.15 4.93
CA PHE A 207 -5.10 2.44 4.60
C PHE A 207 -6.09 1.70 5.51
N GLY A 208 -5.66 1.20 6.66
CA GLY A 208 -6.49 0.39 7.57
C GLY A 208 -7.72 1.13 8.13
N LEU A 209 -7.67 2.47 8.14
CA LEU A 209 -8.79 3.33 8.53
C LEU A 209 -9.44 4.04 7.34
N SER A 210 -8.93 3.82 6.13
CA SER A 210 -9.41 4.47 4.93
C SER A 210 -10.77 3.94 4.51
N GLY A 211 -11.61 4.83 4.00
CA GLY A 211 -12.95 4.48 3.52
C GLY A 211 -13.69 5.70 3.00
N PRO A 212 -14.93 5.52 2.51
CA PRO A 212 -15.77 6.63 2.09
C PRO A 212 -16.05 7.59 3.27
N SER A 213 -16.36 8.85 2.96
CA SER A 213 -16.69 9.90 3.95
C SER A 213 -17.88 9.50 4.84
N ASN A 214 -18.83 8.77 4.26
CA ASN A 214 -20.14 8.52 4.87
C ASN A 214 -20.17 7.27 5.77
N GLU A 215 -19.09 6.48 5.81
CA GLU A 215 -18.97 5.36 6.74
C GLU A 215 -18.46 5.88 8.09
N HIS A 216 -19.41 6.21 8.97
CA HIS A 216 -19.15 6.29 10.41
C HIS A 216 -18.98 4.86 10.94
N LYS A 217 -17.86 4.56 11.61
CA LYS A 217 -17.82 3.37 12.48
C LYS A 217 -18.92 3.56 13.53
N SER A 218 -19.70 2.52 13.77
CA SER A 218 -20.85 2.48 14.70
C SER A 218 -20.57 2.88 16.14
N ASP A 219 -19.32 3.19 16.49
CA ASP A 219 -18.83 3.24 17.86
C ASP A 219 -18.54 4.67 18.37
N ASN A 220 -18.92 5.73 17.65
CA ASN A 220 -18.67 7.14 18.03
C ASN A 220 -17.18 7.47 18.36
N LYS A 221 -16.23 6.60 18.02
CA LYS A 221 -14.80 6.84 18.21
C LYS A 221 -14.26 7.66 17.04
N THR A 222 -13.94 8.93 17.31
CA THR A 222 -13.06 9.73 16.45
C THR A 222 -11.76 8.97 16.23
N CYS A 223 -11.49 8.61 14.98
CA CYS A 223 -10.27 7.95 14.56
C CYS A 223 -9.29 9.00 14.04
N GLY A 224 -7.98 8.81 14.25
CA GLY A 224 -6.95 9.77 13.85
C GLY A 224 -6.10 10.23 15.04
N VAL A 225 -5.02 10.93 14.75
CA VAL A 225 -4.10 11.44 15.75
C VAL A 225 -4.57 12.84 16.16
N LEU A 226 -4.99 13.00 17.43
CA LEU A 226 -5.72 14.16 17.98
C LEU A 226 -5.30 15.58 17.48
N PRO A 227 -4.00 15.93 17.35
CA PRO A 227 -3.60 17.23 16.78
C PRO A 227 -3.88 17.43 15.29
N TYR A 228 -4.19 16.36 14.54
CA TYR A 228 -4.39 16.37 13.09
C TYR A 228 -5.83 16.05 12.66
N ILE A 229 -6.76 16.00 13.60
CA ILE A 229 -8.19 15.79 13.31
C ILE A 229 -8.83 17.17 13.11
N SER A 230 -9.54 17.35 11.99
CA SER A 230 -10.23 18.60 11.70
C SER A 230 -11.30 18.92 12.77
N PRO A 231 -11.52 20.19 13.14
CA PRO A 231 -12.46 20.58 14.20
C PRO A 231 -13.90 20.08 13.98
N GLU A 232 -14.35 19.99 12.73
CA GLU A 232 -15.67 19.46 12.39
C GLU A 232 -15.82 17.98 12.77
N VAL A 233 -14.77 17.18 12.56
CA VAL A 233 -14.76 15.76 12.92
C VAL A 233 -14.75 15.58 14.44
N LEU A 234 -14.05 16.47 15.16
CA LEU A 234 -14.09 16.49 16.63
C LEU A 234 -15.49 16.84 17.18
N ASN A 235 -16.27 17.61 16.41
CA ASN A 235 -17.65 17.97 16.73
C ASN A 235 -18.66 16.90 16.29
N GLY A 236 -18.21 15.76 15.74
CA GLY A 236 -19.07 14.65 15.32
C GLY A 236 -19.61 14.75 13.90
N GLU A 237 -19.20 15.77 13.14
CA GLU A 237 -19.56 15.91 11.73
C GLU A 237 -18.77 14.91 10.85
N PRO A 238 -19.28 14.55 9.66
CA PRO A 238 -18.54 13.71 8.71
C PRO A 238 -17.21 14.32 8.29
N TYR A 239 -16.25 13.47 7.90
CA TYR A 239 -15.00 13.93 7.29
C TYR A 239 -15.31 14.73 6.01
N SER A 240 -15.00 16.02 6.04
CA SER A 240 -15.16 16.92 4.91
C SER A 240 -13.93 16.85 3.99
N LEU A 241 -14.06 17.35 2.75
CA LEU A 241 -12.99 17.36 1.75
C LEU A 241 -11.80 18.26 2.12
N ILE A 242 -11.89 19.00 3.23
CA ILE A 242 -10.96 20.03 3.64
C ILE A 242 -10.10 19.48 4.78
N ILE A 243 -8.95 18.92 4.42
CA ILE A 243 -7.87 18.72 5.38
C ILE A 243 -7.12 20.06 5.47
N ILE A 244 -7.26 20.76 6.60
CA ILE A 244 -6.36 21.85 6.98
C ILE A 244 -5.15 21.21 7.67
N PHE A 245 -3.94 21.49 7.17
CA PHE A 245 -2.66 21.06 7.72
C PHE A 245 -2.33 21.76 9.04
#